data_AF-A0A921EZX4-F1
#
_entry.id   AF-A0A921EZX4-F1
#
_cell.length_a   1.000
_cell.length_b   1.000
_cell.length_c   1.000
_cell.angle_alpha   90.00
_cell.angle_beta   90.00
_cell.angle_gamma   90.00
#
_symmetry.space_group_name_H-M   'P 1'
#
loop_
_entity.id
_entity.type
_entity.pdbx_description
1 polymer ?
#
loop_
_entity_poly.entity_id
_entity_poly.type
_entity_poly.pdbx_seq_one_letter_code
_entity_poly.pdbx_strand_id
1 'polypeptide(L)'
;MKRLTILTTILLATLSLTACSGTTSSEDLSSDPSTSEVADSENSSVDDDTEDESSEDESSESESSDDGSESESSEKESSENQTPTEYTSALSKAQDYAESMKMSKQGVYDQLTSSYGERFSAQAANYAMDNLSGIDWNENALSKAQDYQGMD
;
A
#
# COMPACT_ATOMS: atom_id res chain seq x y z
N MET A 1 -37.34 24.99 2.20
CA MET A 1 -38.38 24.18 2.86
C MET A 1 -38.94 23.13 1.89
N LYS A 2 -38.52 21.87 2.02
CA LYS A 2 -39.24 20.67 1.57
C LYS A 2 -38.91 19.55 2.57
N ARG A 3 -39.94 18.90 3.08
CA ARG A 3 -40.00 17.98 4.23
C ARG A 3 -39.47 16.59 3.80
N LEU A 4 -38.58 15.95 4.56
CA LEU A 4 -38.86 14.92 5.58
C LEU A 4 -39.81 13.79 5.12
N THR A 5 -39.22 12.64 4.76
CA THR A 5 -39.83 11.31 4.60
C THR A 5 -38.79 10.31 5.15
N ILE A 6 -38.66 10.01 6.44
CA ILE A 6 -39.45 9.09 7.29
C ILE A 6 -39.69 7.71 6.65
N LEU A 7 -38.91 6.74 7.16
CA LEU A 7 -39.28 5.38 7.60
C LEU A 7 -40.04 4.45 6.64
N THR A 8 -39.51 3.21 6.54
CA THR A 8 -40.12 1.90 6.20
C THR A 8 -39.42 1.28 4.97
N THR A 9 -38.57 0.27 5.13
CA THR A 9 -39.01 -1.10 5.38
C THR A 9 -37.87 -1.94 5.96
N ILE A 10 -38.08 -2.36 7.20
CA ILE A 10 -37.44 -3.54 7.80
C ILE A 10 -38.06 -4.75 7.10
N LEU A 11 -37.25 -5.56 6.42
CA LEU A 11 -37.62 -6.93 6.02
C LEU A 11 -36.67 -7.90 6.72
N LEU A 12 -37.18 -8.51 7.79
CA LEU A 12 -36.63 -9.71 8.43
C LEU A 12 -36.72 -10.93 7.50
N ALA A 13 -35.87 -11.94 7.76
CA ALA A 13 -35.94 -13.37 7.39
C ALA A 13 -34.74 -13.80 6.50
N THR A 14 -33.95 -14.85 6.77
CA THR A 14 -34.03 -15.97 7.71
C THR A 14 -32.64 -16.47 8.08
N LEU A 15 -32.50 -16.80 9.36
CA LEU A 15 -31.44 -17.60 9.96
C LEU A 15 -31.51 -19.05 9.46
N SER A 16 -30.44 -19.58 8.90
CA SER A 16 -30.21 -21.03 8.82
C SER A 16 -28.79 -21.34 9.28
N LEU A 17 -28.65 -21.60 10.59
CA LEU A 17 -27.50 -22.27 11.17
C LEU A 17 -27.52 -23.73 10.71
N THR A 18 -26.57 -24.13 9.87
CA THR A 18 -26.19 -25.53 9.75
C THR A 18 -24.90 -25.71 10.54
N ALA A 19 -25.05 -26.27 11.74
CA ALA A 19 -23.98 -26.83 12.52
C ALA A 19 -23.64 -28.22 11.94
N CYS A 20 -22.42 -28.42 11.46
CA CYS A 20 -21.82 -29.74 11.32
C CYS A 20 -20.59 -29.80 12.22
N SER A 21 -20.73 -30.55 13.32
CA SER A 21 -19.64 -30.90 14.22
C SER A 21 -18.86 -32.10 13.69
N GLY A 22 -17.53 -31.99 13.73
CA GLY A 22 -16.59 -33.01 14.22
C GLY A 22 -16.36 -34.31 13.43
N THR A 23 -15.13 -34.49 12.96
CA THR A 23 -14.37 -35.76 13.02
C THR A 23 -12.89 -35.40 12.77
N THR A 24 -12.06 -35.29 13.82
CA THR A 24 -11.12 -36.32 14.27
C THR A 24 -10.42 -37.08 13.14
N SER A 25 -9.14 -36.80 12.93
CA SER A 25 -8.11 -37.85 12.86
C SER A 25 -6.74 -37.22 13.05
N SER A 26 -6.06 -37.69 14.08
CA SER A 26 -4.71 -37.35 14.50
C SER A 26 -3.85 -38.55 14.18
N GLU A 27 -2.89 -38.41 13.28
CA GLU A 27 -1.81 -39.38 13.03
C GLU A 27 -0.93 -38.78 11.93
N ASP A 28 0.39 -38.86 11.93
CA ASP A 28 1.38 -39.36 12.88
C ASP A 28 2.74 -38.82 12.41
N LEU A 29 3.67 -38.85 13.34
CA LEU A 29 5.10 -38.60 13.30
C LEU A 29 5.81 -39.00 11.99
N SER A 30 6.84 -38.23 11.62
CA SER A 30 8.19 -38.80 11.44
C SER A 30 9.23 -37.70 11.30
N SER A 31 10.10 -37.66 12.30
CA SER A 31 11.43 -37.09 12.22
C SER A 31 12.30 -37.95 11.30
N ASP A 32 13.15 -37.31 10.49
CA ASP A 32 14.52 -37.81 10.32
C ASP A 32 15.46 -36.68 9.86
N PRO A 33 16.57 -36.42 10.58
CA PRO A 33 17.67 -35.55 10.17
C PRO A 33 18.77 -36.35 9.46
N SER A 34 19.34 -35.84 8.36
CA SER A 34 20.67 -36.30 7.96
C SER A 34 21.45 -35.27 7.16
N THR A 35 22.49 -34.79 7.84
CA THR A 35 23.73 -34.25 7.29
C THR A 35 24.50 -35.32 6.50
N SER A 36 25.21 -34.93 5.44
CA SER A 36 26.61 -35.31 5.15
C SER A 36 26.93 -35.15 3.66
N GLU A 37 27.79 -34.18 3.36
CA GLU A 37 28.97 -34.21 2.48
C GLU A 37 29.18 -35.46 1.59
N VAL A 38 29.53 -35.26 0.30
CA VAL A 38 30.87 -35.47 -0.28
C VAL A 38 30.96 -35.19 -1.80
N ALA A 39 32.16 -34.78 -2.23
CA ALA A 39 32.85 -35.05 -3.51
C ALA A 39 32.71 -34.06 -4.71
N ASP A 40 33.59 -33.05 -4.67
CA ASP A 40 34.62 -32.63 -5.65
C ASP A 40 34.69 -33.17 -7.10
N SER A 41 35.22 -32.31 -7.99
CA SER A 41 35.86 -32.53 -9.32
C SER A 41 34.94 -32.59 -10.56
N GLU A 42 35.11 -31.85 -11.67
CA GLU A 42 36.26 -31.10 -12.23
C GLU A 42 35.83 -29.92 -13.14
N ASN A 43 36.66 -28.87 -13.12
CA ASN A 43 37.25 -28.12 -14.25
C ASN A 43 36.41 -27.80 -15.51
N SER A 44 36.16 -26.51 -15.74
CA SER A 44 36.27 -25.91 -17.07
C SER A 44 36.71 -24.45 -16.94
N SER A 45 38.03 -24.24 -17.00
CA SER A 45 38.64 -22.97 -17.35
C SER A 45 38.09 -22.43 -18.66
N VAL A 46 37.56 -21.20 -18.66
CA VAL A 46 37.81 -20.28 -19.76
C VAL A 46 38.23 -18.95 -19.11
N ASP A 47 39.51 -18.64 -19.28
CA ASP A 47 40.05 -17.31 -19.12
C ASP A 47 39.54 -16.45 -20.29
N ASP A 48 38.93 -15.31 -19.99
CA ASP A 48 38.94 -14.14 -20.88
C ASP A 48 39.23 -12.93 -20.01
N ASP A 49 40.51 -12.57 -20.06
CA ASP A 49 41.14 -11.44 -19.42
C ASP A 49 41.18 -10.32 -20.46
N THR A 50 40.50 -9.22 -20.20
CA THR A 50 40.94 -7.92 -20.70
C THR A 50 40.65 -6.86 -19.65
N GLU A 51 41.73 -6.48 -18.98
CA GLU A 51 41.83 -5.28 -18.16
C GLU A 51 41.72 -4.00 -19.03
N ASP A 52 41.47 -2.90 -18.31
CA ASP A 52 42.10 -1.59 -18.49
C ASP A 52 41.14 -0.40 -18.75
N GLU A 53 40.92 0.33 -17.66
CA GLU A 53 40.98 1.79 -17.52
C GLU A 53 40.09 2.67 -18.42
N SER A 54 39.24 3.49 -17.78
CA SER A 54 39.44 4.95 -17.80
C SER A 54 38.35 5.66 -16.99
N SER A 55 38.81 6.50 -16.08
CA SER A 55 38.07 7.55 -15.39
C SER A 55 38.20 8.88 -16.14
N GLU A 56 37.08 9.52 -16.52
CA GLU A 56 36.90 10.96 -16.78
C GLU A 56 35.39 11.23 -16.58
N ASP A 57 34.91 11.84 -15.49
CA ASP A 57 34.86 13.27 -15.12
C ASP A 57 34.18 14.22 -16.15
N GLU A 58 33.38 15.13 -15.59
CA GLU A 58 32.79 16.37 -16.12
C GLU A 58 31.29 16.46 -16.47
N SER A 59 30.66 17.28 -15.63
CA SER A 59 29.72 18.39 -15.89
C SER A 59 28.34 18.14 -16.52
N SER A 60 27.33 18.34 -15.67
CA SER A 60 26.37 19.46 -15.73
C SER A 60 25.85 19.88 -17.10
N GLU A 61 24.52 19.82 -17.27
CA GLU A 61 23.70 20.99 -17.63
C GLU A 61 22.24 20.75 -17.16
N SER A 62 21.70 21.80 -16.56
CA SER A 62 20.36 21.90 -16.01
C SER A 62 19.36 22.31 -17.07
N GLU A 63 18.16 21.73 -17.07
CA GLU A 63 16.92 22.37 -17.55
C GLU A 63 15.79 21.75 -16.71
N SER A 64 15.38 22.28 -15.55
CA SER A 64 14.57 23.48 -15.32
C SER A 64 13.34 23.62 -16.22
N SER A 65 12.20 23.13 -15.73
CA SER A 65 10.84 23.59 -16.02
C SER A 65 9.97 23.06 -14.86
N ASP A 66 9.92 23.79 -13.74
CA ASP A 66 8.88 24.80 -13.45
C ASP A 66 7.46 24.21 -13.56
N ASP A 67 7.00 23.62 -12.45
CA ASP A 67 5.57 23.57 -12.11
C ASP A 67 5.44 23.74 -10.59
N GLY A 68 5.31 25.02 -10.19
CA GLY A 68 4.36 25.44 -9.17
C GLY A 68 4.38 24.74 -7.81
N SER A 69 5.54 24.33 -7.30
CA SER A 69 5.67 23.95 -5.88
C SER A 69 5.77 25.23 -5.04
N GLU A 70 4.62 25.86 -4.84
CA GLU A 70 4.43 26.86 -3.80
C GLU A 70 4.71 26.21 -2.44
N SER A 71 5.85 26.60 -1.91
CA SER A 71 6.26 26.49 -0.52
C SER A 71 5.22 27.16 0.37
N GLU A 72 4.56 26.40 1.22
CA GLU A 72 4.09 26.93 2.51
C GLU A 72 4.60 26.02 3.63
N SER A 73 5.76 26.42 4.14
CA SER A 73 6.37 25.90 5.34
C SER A 73 5.80 26.60 6.57
N SER A 74 5.22 25.78 7.45
CA SER A 74 5.15 25.95 8.90
C SER A 74 4.26 27.06 9.46
N GLU A 75 3.18 26.63 10.12
CA GLU A 75 3.03 26.95 11.55
C GLU A 75 2.36 25.82 12.33
N LYS A 76 2.93 25.58 13.51
CA LYS A 76 2.59 24.55 14.49
C LYS A 76 1.54 25.15 15.42
N GLU A 77 0.30 24.68 15.32
CA GLU A 77 -0.66 24.80 16.43
C GLU A 77 -1.34 23.44 16.66
N SER A 78 -0.76 22.72 17.61
CA SER A 78 -1.42 21.62 18.31
C SER A 78 -2.46 22.24 19.22
N SER A 79 -3.73 21.92 18.99
CA SER A 79 -4.55 21.19 19.97
C SER A 79 -6.05 21.45 19.76
N GLU A 80 -6.79 20.35 19.76
CA GLU A 80 -8.14 20.21 20.34
C GLU A 80 -9.37 20.93 19.76
N ASN A 81 -9.60 20.84 18.44
CA ASN A 81 -10.97 20.66 17.90
C ASN A 81 -10.98 20.22 16.42
N GLN A 82 -10.55 18.99 16.10
CA GLN A 82 -10.57 18.51 14.72
C GLN A 82 -11.99 18.11 14.30
N THR A 83 -12.65 19.14 13.78
CA THR A 83 -13.98 19.20 13.20
C THR A 83 -14.15 18.29 11.97
N PRO A 84 -15.40 18.02 11.53
CA PRO A 84 -15.72 17.19 10.36
C PRO A 84 -14.90 17.47 9.09
N THR A 85 -14.38 18.69 8.94
CA THR A 85 -13.59 19.12 7.78
C THR A 85 -12.35 18.26 7.55
N GLU A 86 -11.52 18.00 8.58
CA GLU A 86 -10.29 17.20 8.42
C GLU A 86 -10.62 15.77 7.96
N TYR A 87 -11.66 15.18 8.55
CA TYR A 87 -12.11 13.82 8.25
C TYR A 87 -12.59 13.69 6.81
N THR A 88 -13.33 14.70 6.32
CA THR A 88 -13.76 14.74 4.91
C THR A 88 -12.58 14.97 3.96
N SER A 89 -11.60 15.79 4.33
CA SER A 89 -10.39 16.01 3.54
C SER A 89 -9.55 14.74 3.45
N ALA A 90 -9.34 14.05 4.57
CA ALA A 90 -8.63 12.77 4.61
C ALA A 90 -9.33 11.71 3.75
N LEU A 91 -10.67 11.63 3.81
CA LEU A 91 -11.44 10.71 2.97
C LEU A 91 -11.28 11.01 1.48
N SER A 92 -11.35 12.28 1.09
CA SER A 92 -11.15 12.69 -0.32
C SER A 92 -9.76 12.30 -0.81
N LYS A 93 -8.71 12.63 -0.04
CA LYS A 93 -7.33 12.29 -0.39
C LYS A 93 -7.09 10.78 -0.45
N ALA A 94 -7.68 10.03 0.48
CA ALA A 94 -7.61 8.58 0.48
C ALA A 94 -8.18 7.99 -0.82
N GLN A 95 -9.29 8.55 -1.31
CA GLN A 95 -9.91 8.13 -2.56
C GLN A 95 -9.03 8.48 -3.76
N ASP A 96 -8.48 9.70 -3.82
CA ASP A 96 -7.57 10.12 -4.88
C ASP A 96 -6.35 9.20 -4.99
N TYR A 97 -5.71 8.88 -3.86
CA TYR A 97 -4.55 7.97 -3.83
C TYR A 97 -4.90 6.54 -4.23
N ALA A 98 -6.05 6.03 -3.77
CA ALA A 98 -6.51 4.70 -4.11
C ALA A 98 -6.86 4.60 -5.60
N GLU A 99 -7.61 5.56 -6.14
CA GLU A 99 -8.15 5.46 -7.50
C GLU A 99 -7.16 5.93 -8.57
N SER A 100 -6.49 7.06 -8.36
CA SER A 100 -5.64 7.70 -9.36
C SER A 100 -4.22 7.16 -9.32
N MET A 101 -3.66 6.97 -8.12
CA MET A 101 -2.28 6.50 -7.97
C MET A 101 -2.19 4.98 -7.83
N LYS A 102 -3.33 4.27 -7.76
CA LYS A 102 -3.41 2.81 -7.59
C LYS A 102 -2.58 2.33 -6.40
N MET A 103 -2.56 3.11 -5.32
CA MET A 103 -1.79 2.77 -4.14
C MET A 103 -2.40 1.57 -3.41
N SER A 104 -1.56 0.89 -2.63
CA SER A 104 -2.01 -0.18 -1.72
C SER A 104 -2.78 0.41 -0.55
N LYS A 105 -3.63 -0.41 0.10
CA LYS A 105 -4.40 0.03 1.28
C LYS A 105 -3.51 0.63 2.37
N GLN A 106 -2.38 -0.01 2.67
CA GLN A 106 -1.42 0.49 3.64
C GLN A 106 -0.72 1.75 3.14
N GLY A 107 -0.30 1.79 1.87
CA GLY A 107 0.36 2.97 1.29
C GLY A 107 -0.53 4.21 1.33
N VAL A 108 -1.85 4.07 1.12
CA VAL A 108 -2.80 5.18 1.29
C VAL A 108 -2.80 5.69 2.73
N TYR A 109 -2.90 4.81 3.72
CA TYR A 109 -2.87 5.22 5.13
C TYR A 109 -1.55 5.92 5.52
N ASP A 110 -0.43 5.35 5.09
CA ASP A 110 0.90 5.90 5.36
C ASP A 110 1.05 7.28 4.72
N GLN A 111 0.53 7.46 3.50
CA GLN A 111 0.55 8.76 2.81
C GLN A 111 -0.29 9.82 3.51
N LEU A 112 -1.46 9.44 4.04
CA LEU A 112 -2.33 10.35 4.79
C LEU A 112 -1.68 10.82 6.10
N THR A 113 -0.95 9.94 6.77
CA THR A 113 -0.35 10.21 8.09
C THR A 113 1.11 10.68 8.02
N SER A 114 1.75 10.55 6.86
CA SER A 114 3.15 10.90 6.68
C SER A 114 3.41 12.37 6.99
N SER A 115 4.53 12.63 7.70
CA SER A 115 5.01 13.98 7.97
C SER A 115 5.35 14.77 6.70
N TYR A 116 5.64 14.06 5.60
CA TYR A 116 5.96 14.63 4.29
C TYR A 116 4.79 14.57 3.30
N GLY A 117 3.72 13.87 3.66
CA GLY A 117 2.50 13.75 2.86
C GLY A 117 1.43 14.72 3.35
N GLU A 118 0.24 14.20 3.63
CA GLU A 118 -0.92 15.01 3.99
C GLU A 118 -0.96 15.41 5.47
N ARG A 119 -0.19 14.73 6.33
CA ARG A 119 -0.03 15.07 7.77
C ARG A 119 -1.36 15.08 8.55
N PHE A 120 -2.35 14.33 8.10
CA PHE A 120 -3.61 14.18 8.82
C PHE A 120 -3.40 13.46 10.16
N SER A 121 -4.27 13.74 11.12
CA SER A 121 -4.31 12.98 12.36
C SER A 121 -4.57 11.49 12.09
N ALA A 122 -4.03 10.63 12.96
CA ALA A 122 -4.26 9.19 12.86
C ALA A 122 -5.77 8.85 12.94
N GLN A 123 -6.56 9.62 13.72
CA GLN A 123 -8.02 9.46 13.74
C GLN A 123 -8.67 9.79 12.39
N ALA A 124 -8.32 10.91 11.76
CA ALA A 124 -8.88 11.27 10.45
C ALA A 124 -8.47 10.28 9.36
N ALA A 125 -7.22 9.81 9.36
CA ALA A 125 -6.76 8.76 8.44
C ALA A 125 -7.49 7.43 8.66
N ASN A 126 -7.66 6.98 9.91
CA ASN A 126 -8.43 5.77 10.20
C ASN A 126 -9.89 5.92 9.74
N TYR A 127 -10.52 7.05 10.03
CA TYR A 127 -11.86 7.34 9.52
C TYR A 127 -11.92 7.28 8.00
N ALA A 128 -10.96 7.89 7.30
CA ALA A 128 -10.89 7.84 5.85
C ALA A 128 -10.80 6.40 5.34
N MET A 129 -9.93 5.57 5.92
CA MET A 129 -9.77 4.17 5.53
C MET A 129 -11.00 3.30 5.83
N ASP A 130 -11.71 3.57 6.93
CA ASP A 130 -12.92 2.85 7.31
C ASP A 130 -14.14 3.24 6.47
N ASN A 131 -14.17 4.47 5.95
CA ASN A 131 -15.27 4.99 5.13
C ASN A 131 -14.96 4.94 3.63
N LEU A 132 -13.75 4.52 3.24
CA LEU A 132 -13.40 4.28 1.84
C LEU A 132 -14.20 3.10 1.31
N SER A 133 -14.91 3.30 0.21
CA SER A 133 -15.74 2.28 -0.42
C SER A 133 -15.55 2.28 -1.93
N GLY A 134 -15.87 1.16 -2.58
CA GLY A 134 -15.74 1.03 -4.03
C GLY A 134 -14.32 0.80 -4.55
N ILE A 135 -13.32 0.64 -3.67
CA ILE A 135 -11.94 0.36 -4.07
C ILE A 135 -11.70 -1.15 -4.13
N ASP A 136 -11.27 -1.65 -5.29
CA ASP A 136 -10.71 -2.99 -5.43
C ASP A 136 -9.18 -2.95 -5.24
N TRP A 137 -8.72 -3.33 -4.06
CA TRP A 137 -7.30 -3.32 -3.74
C TRP A 137 -6.48 -4.36 -4.52
N ASN A 138 -7.10 -5.44 -4.99
CA ASN A 138 -6.42 -6.43 -5.83
C ASN A 138 -6.18 -5.86 -7.22
N GLU A 139 -7.12 -5.09 -7.76
CA GLU A 139 -6.95 -4.38 -9.03
C GLU A 139 -5.82 -3.35 -8.94
N ASN A 140 -5.78 -2.56 -7.86
CA ASN A 140 -4.67 -1.62 -7.62
C ASN A 140 -3.31 -2.32 -7.60
N ALA A 141 -3.20 -3.45 -6.88
CA ALA A 141 -1.97 -4.22 -6.81
C ALA A 141 -1.58 -4.80 -8.19
N LEU A 142 -2.55 -5.29 -8.96
CA LEU A 142 -2.32 -5.80 -10.32
C LEU A 142 -1.81 -4.68 -11.24
N SER A 143 -2.42 -3.49 -11.19
CA SER A 143 -1.98 -2.33 -11.98
C SER A 143 -0.53 -1.98 -11.67
N LYS A 144 -0.15 -1.92 -10.39
CA LYS A 144 1.25 -1.63 -10.00
C LYS A 144 2.23 -2.70 -10.43
N ALA A 145 1.83 -3.98 -10.37
CA ALA A 145 2.67 -5.06 -10.85
C ALA A 145 2.95 -4.94 -12.36
N GLN A 146 1.94 -4.55 -13.14
CA GLN A 146 2.08 -4.29 -14.58
C GLN A 146 2.96 -3.07 -14.86
N ASP A 147 2.79 -1.98 -14.11
CA ASP A 147 3.63 -0.79 -14.23
C ASP A 147 5.12 -1.15 -14.06
N TYR A 148 5.46 -1.92 -13.02
CA TYR A 148 6.85 -2.35 -12.79
C TYR A 148 7.37 -3.33 -13.84
N GLN A 149 6.51 -4.20 -14.36
CA GLN A 149 6.90 -5.14 -15.41
C GLN A 149 7.23 -4.42 -16.72
N GLY A 150 6.60 -3.26 -17.00
CA GLY A 150 6.80 -2.50 -18.23
C GLY A 150 7.92 -1.46 -18.18
N MET A 151 8.64 -1.36 -17.06
CA MET A 151 9.81 -0.48 -16.90
C MET A 151 11.08 -1.27 -17.28
N ASP A 152 11.36 -1.35 -18.58
CA ASP A 152 12.62 -1.85 -19.17
C ASP A 152 13.45 -0.69 -19.78
#